data_AF-A0A7S0K952-F1
#
_entry.id   AF-A0A7S0K952-F1
#
_cell.length_a   1.000
_cell.length_b   1.000
_cell.length_c   1.000
_cell.angle_alpha   90.00
_cell.angle_beta   90.00
_cell.angle_gamma   90.00
#
_symmetry.space_group_name_H-M   'P 1'
#
loop_
_entity.id
_entity.type
_entity.pdbx_description
1 polymer ?
#
loop_
_entity_poly.entity_id
_entity_poly.type
_entity_poly.pdbx_seq_one_letter_code
_entity_poly.pdbx_strand_id
1 'polypeptide(L)'
;AKDSLTKIRHLRCGLEDTEVYYTAESFRRGFCKSIAFRPRVIKQNRGSQGEGIWVCKLKDESNYCNKFGDRVAELDEMLVLMEANDNHVEEHTVGEFIEFAINGRCDKAGMNWTSTGNGKYLEGGIEKGAMLVDQRFLPRIVEGEVRCMMVGSNLVELIHKKPKSGGLSATLQSGALYTKYAPDAPEFSNLVSNFKADLVHIMTAFGLDDQPLPLLWTADYIYGDKLPDGSDTFYVGEFNCACVGITQQLHQADIVGKTAIKTC
;
A
#
# COMPACT_ATOMS: atom_id res chain seq x y z
N ALA A 1 0.67 6.81 9.69
CA ALA A 1 -0.23 5.64 9.61
C ALA A 1 -0.55 5.39 8.13
N LYS A 2 -1.30 4.33 7.75
CA LYS A 2 -1.56 4.02 6.32
C LYS A 2 -2.44 5.05 5.59
N ASP A 3 -3.11 5.94 6.32
CA ASP A 3 -3.93 7.05 5.82
C ASP A 3 -3.10 8.09 5.07
N SER A 4 -1.78 8.07 5.24
CA SER A 4 -0.83 8.83 4.43
C SER A 4 -1.07 8.64 2.93
N LEU A 5 -1.44 7.43 2.49
CA LEU A 5 -1.73 7.12 1.09
C LEU A 5 -2.91 7.92 0.55
N THR A 6 -3.95 8.10 1.36
CA THR A 6 -5.12 8.91 1.00
C THR A 6 -4.76 10.40 1.01
N LYS A 7 -3.89 10.82 1.93
CA LYS A 7 -3.45 12.22 2.03
C LYS A 7 -2.60 12.65 0.83
N ILE A 8 -1.73 11.78 0.32
CA ILE A 8 -0.91 12.09 -0.87
C ILE A 8 -1.62 11.87 -2.21
N ARG A 9 -2.89 11.45 -2.24
CA ARG A 9 -3.57 10.97 -3.47
C ARG A 9 -3.58 11.95 -4.65
N HIS A 10 -3.33 13.24 -4.39
CA HIS A 10 -3.28 14.33 -5.36
C HIS A 10 -1.85 14.68 -5.81
N LEU A 11 -0.83 14.09 -5.19
CA LEU A 11 0.57 14.19 -5.61
C LEU A 11 0.85 13.19 -6.74
N ARG A 12 1.98 13.36 -7.46
CA ARG A 12 2.33 12.50 -8.60
C ARG A 12 2.51 11.04 -8.19
N CYS A 13 3.01 10.82 -6.99
CA CYS A 13 3.23 9.52 -6.38
C CYS A 13 1.97 8.92 -5.72
N GLY A 14 0.86 9.67 -5.68
CA GLY A 14 -0.42 9.24 -5.13
C GLY A 14 -1.37 8.65 -6.17
N LEU A 15 -2.37 7.92 -5.69
CA LEU A 15 -3.45 7.38 -6.51
C LEU A 15 -4.75 8.08 -6.15
N GLU A 16 -5.31 8.88 -7.06
CA GLU A 16 -6.48 9.74 -6.80
C GLU A 16 -7.72 9.01 -6.25
N ASP A 17 -7.89 7.74 -6.60
CA ASP A 17 -8.98 6.87 -6.13
C ASP A 17 -8.61 6.06 -4.88
N THR A 18 -7.63 6.53 -4.10
CA THR A 18 -7.33 6.00 -2.77
C THR A 18 -8.31 6.59 -1.76
N GLU A 19 -8.94 5.71 -0.98
CA GLU A 19 -9.91 6.05 0.04
C GLU A 19 -9.50 5.49 1.40
N VAL A 20 -10.00 6.09 2.48
CA VAL A 20 -9.85 5.60 3.85
C VAL A 20 -11.21 5.53 4.52
N TYR A 21 -11.44 4.44 5.26
CA TYR A 21 -12.69 4.18 5.95
C TYR A 21 -12.45 4.04 7.45
N TYR A 22 -13.16 4.84 8.23
CA TYR A 22 -13.10 4.84 9.69
C TYR A 22 -14.33 4.19 10.34
N THR A 23 -15.38 3.90 9.55
CA THR A 23 -16.63 3.31 10.03
C THR A 23 -17.07 2.15 9.14
N ALA A 24 -17.79 1.20 9.73
CA ALA A 24 -18.38 0.05 9.04
C ALA A 24 -19.25 0.47 7.84
N GLU A 25 -20.09 1.51 8.02
CA GLU A 25 -20.94 2.05 6.97
C GLU A 25 -20.12 2.63 5.81
N SER A 26 -19.12 3.46 6.12
CA SER A 26 -18.25 4.05 5.10
C SER A 26 -17.48 2.99 4.30
N PHE A 27 -16.99 1.94 4.98
CA PHE A 27 -16.29 0.84 4.32
C PHE A 27 -17.22 0.03 3.43
N ARG A 28 -18.39 -0.39 3.92
CA ARG A 28 -19.37 -1.14 3.12
C ARG A 28 -19.75 -0.40 1.84
N ARG A 29 -20.12 0.89 1.96
CA ARG A 29 -20.52 1.70 0.81
C ARG A 29 -19.35 1.97 -0.14
N GLY A 30 -18.20 2.35 0.40
CA GLY A 30 -17.02 2.71 -0.39
C GLY A 30 -16.43 1.51 -1.12
N PHE A 31 -16.24 0.39 -0.43
CA PHE A 31 -15.65 -0.82 -1.00
C PHE A 31 -16.54 -1.42 -2.10
N CYS A 32 -17.85 -1.55 -1.89
CA CYS A 32 -18.74 -2.03 -2.94
C CYS A 32 -18.68 -1.15 -4.21
N LYS A 33 -18.52 0.18 -4.05
CA LYS A 33 -18.37 1.11 -5.18
C LYS A 33 -17.00 0.95 -5.85
N SER A 34 -15.92 0.82 -5.09
CA SER A 34 -14.56 0.76 -5.63
C SER A 34 -14.26 -0.59 -6.29
N ILE A 35 -14.67 -1.71 -5.69
CA ILE A 35 -14.47 -3.06 -6.25
C ILE A 35 -15.30 -3.29 -7.51
N ALA A 36 -16.45 -2.64 -7.64
CA ALA A 36 -17.23 -2.65 -8.88
C ALA A 36 -16.52 -1.94 -10.05
N PHE A 37 -15.53 -1.08 -9.78
CA PHE A 37 -14.84 -0.34 -10.83
C PHE A 37 -13.59 -1.06 -11.34
N ARG A 38 -12.81 -1.65 -10.44
CA ARG A 38 -11.54 -2.34 -10.76
C ARG A 38 -11.00 -3.09 -9.53
N PRO A 39 -10.04 -4.01 -9.72
CA PRO A 39 -9.29 -4.65 -8.63
C PRO A 39 -8.76 -3.66 -7.58
N ARG A 40 -8.89 -4.02 -6.30
CA ARG A 40 -8.54 -3.17 -5.14
C ARG A 40 -7.51 -3.85 -4.25
N VAL A 41 -6.83 -3.06 -3.42
CA VAL A 41 -5.99 -3.50 -2.30
C VAL A 41 -6.53 -2.88 -1.02
N ILE A 42 -7.08 -3.72 -0.15
CA ILE A 42 -7.60 -3.32 1.16
C ILE A 42 -6.53 -3.57 2.22
N LYS A 43 -6.21 -2.55 3.00
CA LYS A 43 -5.13 -2.58 4.00
C LYS A 43 -5.67 -2.17 5.36
N GLN A 44 -5.55 -3.04 6.36
CA GLN A 44 -5.71 -2.63 7.76
C GLN A 44 -4.59 -1.68 8.19
N ASN A 45 -4.85 -0.76 9.13
CA ASN A 45 -3.83 0.17 9.58
C ASN A 45 -2.66 -0.49 10.32
N ARG A 46 -2.97 -1.43 11.21
CA ARG A 46 -1.98 -2.10 12.07
C ARG A 46 -1.93 -3.57 11.68
N GLY A 47 -0.87 -3.97 11.01
CA GLY A 47 -0.59 -5.33 10.64
C GLY A 47 0.91 -5.51 10.46
N SER A 48 1.40 -6.72 10.64
CA SER A 48 2.80 -7.06 10.39
C SER A 48 2.90 -7.99 9.19
N GLN A 49 3.99 -7.91 8.43
CA GLN A 49 4.34 -8.88 7.39
C GLN A 49 3.29 -9.12 6.29
N GLY A 50 2.32 -8.21 6.12
CA GLY A 50 1.28 -8.34 5.09
C GLY A 50 -0.06 -8.87 5.60
N GLU A 51 -0.21 -9.15 6.89
CA GLU A 51 -1.50 -9.50 7.49
C GLU A 51 -2.52 -8.37 7.31
N GLY A 52 -3.74 -8.71 6.88
CA GLY A 52 -4.82 -7.78 6.60
C GLY A 52 -4.54 -6.84 5.43
N ILE A 53 -3.63 -7.23 4.52
CA ILE A 53 -3.44 -6.61 3.21
C ILE A 53 -3.97 -7.58 2.15
N TRP A 54 -5.10 -7.22 1.56
CA TRP A 54 -5.87 -8.05 0.66
C TRP A 54 -5.88 -7.48 -0.75
N VAL A 55 -5.43 -8.25 -1.73
CA VAL A 55 -5.76 -8.00 -3.14
C VAL A 55 -7.14 -8.58 -3.40
N CYS A 56 -8.08 -7.72 -3.79
CA CYS A 56 -9.47 -8.07 -4.02
C CYS A 56 -9.80 -7.92 -5.51
N LYS A 57 -10.34 -8.97 -6.12
CA LYS A 57 -10.81 -8.97 -7.51
C LYS A 57 -12.21 -9.57 -7.56
N LEU A 58 -13.13 -8.99 -8.34
CA LEU A 58 -14.34 -9.70 -8.73
C LEU A 58 -13.94 -10.95 -9.52
N LYS A 59 -14.55 -12.09 -9.19
CA LYS A 59 -14.34 -13.36 -9.88
C LYS A 59 -14.87 -13.31 -11.31
N ASP A 60 -16.04 -12.67 -11.50
CA ASP A 60 -16.54 -12.32 -12.81
C ASP A 60 -16.05 -10.92 -13.18
N GLU A 61 -14.97 -10.85 -13.97
CA GLU A 61 -14.39 -9.58 -14.39
C GLU A 61 -15.32 -8.78 -15.35
N SER A 62 -16.35 -9.42 -15.94
CA SER A 62 -17.32 -8.70 -16.77
C SER A 62 -18.24 -7.77 -15.96
N ASN A 63 -18.26 -7.93 -14.62
CA ASN A 63 -19.03 -7.10 -13.70
C ASN A 63 -18.34 -5.78 -13.35
N TYR A 64 -17.10 -5.54 -13.82
CA TYR A 64 -16.46 -4.23 -13.66
C TYR A 64 -17.15 -3.17 -14.51
N CYS A 65 -17.44 -2.01 -13.92
CA CYS A 65 -17.98 -0.86 -14.63
C CYS A 65 -16.88 0.01 -15.26
N ASN A 66 -17.23 0.74 -16.32
CA ASN A 66 -16.26 1.53 -17.09
C ASN A 66 -15.84 2.83 -16.39
N LYS A 67 -16.70 3.41 -15.55
CA LYS A 67 -16.39 4.63 -14.79
C LYS A 67 -16.72 4.44 -13.32
N PHE A 68 -15.89 5.04 -12.47
CA PHE A 68 -16.05 4.96 -11.03
C PHE A 68 -17.42 5.48 -10.60
N GLY A 69 -18.22 4.60 -9.97
CA GLY A 69 -19.55 4.93 -9.48
C GLY A 69 -20.70 4.69 -10.44
N ASP A 70 -20.47 4.19 -11.66
CA ASP A 70 -21.54 3.72 -12.56
C ASP A 70 -22.29 2.51 -11.97
N ARG A 71 -21.64 1.80 -11.04
CA ARG A 71 -22.15 0.58 -10.40
C ARG A 71 -21.65 0.51 -8.96
N VAL A 72 -22.38 -0.25 -8.14
CA VAL A 72 -21.97 -0.72 -6.82
C VAL A 72 -22.05 -2.25 -6.86
N ALA A 73 -21.06 -2.92 -6.29
CA ALA A 73 -21.02 -4.38 -6.25
C ALA A 73 -22.10 -4.92 -5.30
N GLU A 74 -22.80 -5.96 -5.73
CA GLU A 74 -23.77 -6.67 -4.92
C GLU A 74 -23.04 -7.57 -3.91
N LEU A 75 -23.70 -7.84 -2.78
CA LEU A 75 -23.06 -8.54 -1.67
C LEU A 75 -22.81 -10.02 -1.93
N ASP A 76 -23.53 -10.62 -2.88
CA ASP A 76 -23.41 -12.02 -3.28
C ASP A 76 -22.41 -12.23 -4.43
N GLU A 77 -21.85 -11.16 -5.00
CA GLU A 77 -20.78 -11.27 -5.99
C GLU A 77 -19.54 -11.90 -5.38
N MET A 78 -18.95 -12.85 -6.11
CA MET A 78 -17.75 -13.56 -5.68
C MET A 78 -16.50 -12.71 -5.88
N LEU A 79 -15.65 -12.72 -4.87
CA LEU A 79 -14.28 -12.19 -4.90
C LEU A 79 -13.28 -13.34 -4.98
N VAL A 80 -12.19 -13.09 -5.69
CA VAL A 80 -10.92 -13.79 -5.51
C VAL A 80 -10.04 -12.88 -4.66
N LEU A 81 -9.69 -13.37 -3.47
CA LEU A 81 -8.93 -12.66 -2.45
C LEU A 81 -7.54 -13.27 -2.34
N MET A 82 -6.51 -12.43 -2.29
CA MET A 82 -5.15 -12.87 -1.95
C MET A 82 -4.61 -12.04 -0.78
N GLU A 83 -4.17 -12.69 0.30
CA GLU A 83 -3.54 -12.00 1.42
C GLU A 83 -2.02 -11.88 1.20
N ALA A 84 -1.46 -10.69 1.40
CA ALA A 84 -0.03 -10.45 1.18
C ALA A 84 0.89 -11.14 2.21
N ASN A 85 0.32 -11.63 3.32
CA ASN A 85 1.02 -12.34 4.40
C ASN A 85 1.79 -13.56 3.86
N ASP A 86 1.08 -14.46 3.18
CA ASP A 86 1.62 -15.72 2.67
C ASP A 86 1.25 -16.00 1.20
N ASN A 87 0.53 -15.07 0.54
CA ASN A 87 0.01 -15.18 -0.83
C ASN A 87 -1.03 -16.30 -1.02
N HIS A 88 -1.66 -16.81 0.04
CA HIS A 88 -2.80 -17.72 -0.16
C HIS A 88 -3.91 -17.00 -0.93
N VAL A 89 -4.67 -17.78 -1.69
CA VAL A 89 -5.82 -17.31 -2.45
C VAL A 89 -7.05 -18.03 -1.94
N GLU A 90 -8.10 -17.27 -1.67
CA GLU A 90 -9.39 -17.79 -1.25
C GLU A 90 -10.53 -17.03 -1.93
N GLU A 91 -11.71 -17.64 -1.96
CA GLU A 91 -12.88 -17.08 -2.60
C GLU A 91 -13.98 -16.87 -1.57
N HIS A 92 -14.48 -15.64 -1.52
CA HIS A 92 -15.56 -15.22 -0.63
C HIS A 92 -16.44 -14.21 -1.34
N THR A 93 -17.69 -14.09 -0.93
CA THR A 93 -18.55 -13.03 -1.46
C THR A 93 -18.09 -11.65 -0.97
N VAL A 94 -18.49 -10.59 -1.68
CA VAL A 94 -18.31 -9.20 -1.23
C VAL A 94 -18.86 -9.00 0.19
N GLY A 95 -20.03 -9.57 0.48
CA GLY A 95 -20.68 -9.52 1.79
C GLY A 95 -19.87 -10.21 2.89
N GLU A 96 -19.38 -11.42 2.63
CA GLU A 96 -18.53 -12.18 3.57
C GLU A 96 -17.24 -11.42 3.90
N PHE A 97 -16.55 -10.88 2.89
CA PHE A 97 -15.33 -10.12 3.12
C PHE A 97 -15.58 -8.83 3.91
N ILE A 98 -16.66 -8.10 3.61
CA ILE A 98 -17.06 -6.92 4.37
C ILE A 98 -17.32 -7.28 5.83
N GLU A 99 -18.06 -8.37 6.07
CA GLU A 99 -18.39 -8.84 7.41
C GLU A 99 -17.13 -9.28 8.17
N PHE A 100 -16.21 -10.02 7.54
CA PHE A 100 -14.93 -10.39 8.11
C PHE A 100 -14.08 -9.16 8.51
N ALA A 101 -13.98 -8.18 7.63
CA ALA A 101 -13.23 -6.96 7.89
C ALA A 101 -13.83 -6.11 9.02
N ILE A 102 -15.16 -6.12 9.22
CA ILE A 102 -15.84 -5.33 10.26
C ILE A 102 -15.94 -6.10 11.58
N ASN A 103 -16.45 -7.33 11.54
CA ASN A 103 -16.86 -8.13 12.69
C ASN A 103 -16.00 -9.38 12.91
N GLY A 104 -15.05 -9.66 12.01
CA GLY A 104 -14.17 -10.82 12.10
C GLY A 104 -14.85 -12.12 11.76
N ARG A 105 -14.25 -13.22 12.23
CA ARG A 105 -14.80 -14.56 12.05
C ARG A 105 -16.12 -14.71 12.81
N CYS A 106 -17.22 -14.81 12.08
CA CYS A 106 -18.57 -15.06 12.59
C CYS A 106 -19.42 -15.72 11.48
N ASP A 107 -20.55 -16.34 11.82
CA ASP A 107 -21.36 -17.13 10.86
C ASP A 107 -21.70 -16.34 9.58
N LYS A 108 -21.89 -15.02 9.70
CA LYS A 108 -22.20 -14.11 8.58
C LYS A 108 -21.01 -13.80 7.68
N ALA A 109 -19.78 -13.94 8.19
CA ALA A 109 -18.56 -13.75 7.42
C ALA A 109 -18.19 -15.00 6.60
N GLY A 110 -18.96 -16.09 6.72
CA GLY A 110 -18.53 -17.39 6.25
C GLY A 110 -17.55 -18.04 7.24
N MET A 111 -17.55 -19.37 7.29
CA MET A 111 -16.78 -20.13 8.28
C MET A 111 -15.43 -20.65 7.77
N ASN A 112 -15.16 -20.53 6.47
CA ASN A 112 -14.05 -21.21 5.79
C ASN A 112 -12.90 -20.26 5.41
N TRP A 113 -12.56 -19.31 6.28
CA TRP A 113 -11.40 -18.43 6.08
C TRP A 113 -10.10 -19.19 6.32
N THR A 114 -9.24 -19.25 5.29
CA THR A 114 -7.91 -19.86 5.35
C THR A 114 -6.83 -18.92 5.87
N SER A 115 -7.06 -17.60 5.79
CA SER A 115 -6.24 -16.60 6.46
C SER A 115 -5.95 -16.97 7.92
N THR A 116 -4.81 -16.55 8.44
CA THR A 116 -4.50 -16.68 9.87
C THR A 116 -5.01 -15.47 10.68
N GLY A 117 -5.39 -14.38 9.99
CA GLY A 117 -5.93 -13.17 10.59
C GLY A 117 -7.36 -13.35 11.14
N ASN A 118 -7.73 -12.49 12.09
CA ASN A 118 -9.04 -12.52 12.74
C ASN A 118 -10.07 -11.53 12.16
N GLY A 119 -9.68 -10.70 11.19
CA GLY A 119 -10.51 -9.62 10.68
C GLY A 119 -10.65 -8.49 11.71
N LYS A 120 -11.85 -7.89 11.81
CA LYS A 120 -12.16 -6.81 12.79
C LYS A 120 -11.25 -5.59 12.71
N TYR A 121 -10.91 -5.17 11.50
CA TYR A 121 -9.94 -4.10 11.25
C TYR A 121 -10.39 -2.71 11.73
N LEU A 122 -11.67 -2.56 12.07
CA LEU A 122 -12.26 -1.34 12.63
C LEU A 122 -12.50 -1.41 14.15
N GLU A 123 -12.10 -2.50 14.81
CA GLU A 123 -12.32 -2.67 16.26
C GLU A 123 -11.58 -1.62 17.09
N GLY A 124 -12.29 -1.07 18.07
CA GLY A 124 -11.77 0.00 18.93
C GLY A 124 -11.77 1.40 18.31
N GLY A 125 -12.22 1.53 17.05
CA GLY A 125 -12.47 2.81 16.41
C GLY A 125 -11.23 3.70 16.24
N ILE A 126 -11.48 4.97 15.88
CA ILE A 126 -10.43 5.96 15.56
C ILE A 126 -9.47 6.18 16.75
N GLU A 127 -9.96 6.07 17.98
CA GLU A 127 -9.13 6.24 19.19
C GLU A 127 -8.00 5.20 19.29
N LYS A 128 -8.23 3.97 18.82
CA LYS A 128 -7.18 2.94 18.68
C LYS A 128 -6.46 3.01 17.34
N GLY A 129 -6.79 3.98 16.50
CA GLY A 129 -6.29 4.16 15.14
C GLY A 129 -6.85 3.13 14.16
N ALA A 130 -8.04 2.59 14.40
CA ALA A 130 -8.67 1.62 13.52
C ALA A 130 -9.15 2.31 12.22
N MET A 131 -8.76 1.76 11.08
CA MET A 131 -9.15 2.23 9.75
C MET A 131 -8.76 1.21 8.69
N LEU A 132 -9.42 1.30 7.54
CA LEU A 132 -9.13 0.54 6.32
C LEU A 132 -8.74 1.50 5.20
N VAL A 133 -7.64 1.22 4.53
CA VAL A 133 -7.25 1.94 3.31
C VAL A 133 -7.61 1.10 2.10
N ASP A 134 -8.17 1.75 1.09
CA ASP A 134 -8.61 1.15 -0.16
C ASP A 134 -7.90 1.84 -1.32
N GLN A 135 -6.95 1.13 -1.92
CA GLN A 135 -6.13 1.62 -3.02
C GLN A 135 -6.37 0.76 -4.26
N ARG A 136 -6.25 1.31 -5.48
CA ARG A 136 -6.34 0.46 -6.68
C ARG A 136 -5.19 -0.56 -6.69
N PHE A 137 -5.48 -1.76 -7.17
CA PHE A 137 -4.43 -2.74 -7.45
C PHE A 137 -3.64 -2.31 -8.68
N LEU A 138 -2.30 -2.39 -8.57
CA LEU A 138 -1.37 -2.09 -9.65
C LEU A 138 -0.80 -3.42 -10.18
N PRO A 139 -1.21 -3.89 -11.38
CA PRO A 139 -0.86 -5.22 -11.88
C PRO A 139 0.65 -5.46 -12.02
N ARG A 140 1.41 -4.39 -12.25
CA ARG A 140 2.87 -4.45 -12.40
C ARG A 140 3.62 -4.61 -11.07
N ILE A 141 2.94 -4.86 -9.95
CA ILE A 141 3.59 -5.31 -8.70
C ILE A 141 4.43 -6.57 -8.90
N VAL A 142 4.10 -7.41 -9.90
CA VAL A 142 4.90 -8.58 -10.31
C VAL A 142 6.29 -8.21 -10.86
N GLU A 143 6.47 -6.97 -11.33
CA GLU A 143 7.78 -6.44 -11.73
C GLU A 143 8.62 -6.01 -10.52
N GLY A 144 8.00 -5.90 -9.35
CA GLY A 144 8.62 -5.59 -8.07
C GLY A 144 8.25 -4.22 -7.54
N GLU A 145 8.67 -4.00 -6.29
CA GLU A 145 8.50 -2.76 -5.56
C GLU A 145 9.87 -2.07 -5.42
N VAL A 146 9.93 -0.75 -5.63
CA VAL A 146 11.15 0.04 -5.47
C VAL A 146 11.06 0.82 -4.16
N ARG A 147 11.82 0.39 -3.17
CA ARG A 147 11.97 1.09 -1.89
C ARG A 147 13.01 2.19 -2.02
N CYS A 148 12.58 3.42 -1.76
CA CYS A 148 13.44 4.58 -1.57
C CYS A 148 13.80 4.68 -0.08
N MET A 149 15.06 4.47 0.26
CA MET A 149 15.53 4.70 1.63
C MET A 149 15.97 6.15 1.80
N MET A 150 15.40 6.82 2.80
CA MET A 150 15.53 8.24 3.02
C MET A 150 16.17 8.53 4.38
N VAL A 151 17.09 9.50 4.40
CA VAL A 151 17.60 10.12 5.62
C VAL A 151 17.24 11.60 5.61
N GLY A 152 16.21 11.99 6.37
CA GLY A 152 15.55 13.29 6.21
C GLY A 152 15.03 13.44 4.78
N SER A 153 15.48 14.47 4.07
CA SER A 153 15.15 14.70 2.64
C SER A 153 16.11 14.01 1.66
N ASN A 154 17.11 13.26 2.13
CA ASN A 154 18.15 12.69 1.27
C ASN A 154 17.79 11.24 0.89
N LEU A 155 17.70 10.96 -0.41
CA LEU A 155 17.65 9.59 -0.92
C LEU A 155 19.05 8.98 -0.82
N VAL A 156 19.18 7.89 -0.06
CA VAL A 156 20.49 7.26 0.24
C VAL A 156 20.69 5.89 -0.40
N GLU A 157 19.61 5.16 -0.69
CA GLU A 157 19.67 3.84 -1.33
C GLU A 157 18.33 3.56 -2.01
N LEU A 158 18.36 2.91 -3.16
CA LEU A 158 17.20 2.33 -3.82
C LEU A 158 17.28 0.80 -3.66
N ILE A 159 16.16 0.17 -3.32
CA ILE A 159 16.07 -1.29 -3.16
C ILE A 159 14.91 -1.79 -4.00
N HIS A 160 15.20 -2.50 -5.09
CA HIS A 160 14.18 -3.19 -5.89
C HIS A 160 13.92 -4.57 -5.29
N LYS A 161 12.71 -4.76 -4.78
CA LYS A 161 12.22 -6.00 -4.18
C LYS A 161 11.34 -6.71 -5.20
N LYS A 162 11.88 -7.72 -5.87
CA LYS A 162 11.15 -8.48 -6.88
C LYS A 162 10.54 -9.73 -6.26
N PRO A 163 9.20 -9.90 -6.26
CA PRO A 163 8.55 -11.12 -5.81
C PRO A 163 9.11 -12.37 -6.52
N LYS A 164 9.03 -13.52 -5.84
CA LYS A 164 9.26 -14.81 -6.48
C LYS A 164 8.27 -14.98 -7.64
N SER A 165 8.68 -15.65 -8.72
CA SER A 165 7.80 -15.93 -9.87
C SER A 165 6.47 -16.53 -9.40
N GLY A 166 5.36 -15.93 -9.86
CA GLY A 166 4.00 -16.31 -9.50
C GLY A 166 3.46 -15.70 -8.19
N GLY A 167 4.27 -14.97 -7.42
CA GLY A 167 3.85 -14.28 -6.19
C GLY A 167 3.63 -12.77 -6.39
N LEU A 168 2.87 -12.16 -5.47
CA LEU A 168 2.68 -10.70 -5.41
C LEU A 168 3.44 -10.07 -4.24
N SER A 169 3.68 -10.81 -3.15
CA SER A 169 4.38 -10.30 -1.97
C SER A 169 5.88 -10.16 -2.21
N ALA A 170 6.39 -8.95 -1.93
CA ALA A 170 7.80 -8.58 -2.10
C ALA A 170 8.61 -8.70 -0.79
N THR A 171 8.20 -9.54 0.16
CA THR A 171 8.93 -9.74 1.42
C THR A 171 10.03 -10.79 1.26
N LEU A 172 11.08 -10.73 2.09
CA LEU A 172 12.12 -11.78 2.09
C LEU A 172 11.53 -13.15 2.47
N GLN A 173 10.53 -13.18 3.35
CA GLN A 173 9.85 -14.41 3.77
C GLN A 173 9.06 -15.06 2.64
N SER A 174 8.48 -14.27 1.72
CA SER A 174 7.84 -14.79 0.52
C SER A 174 8.83 -15.21 -0.58
N GLY A 175 10.14 -15.07 -0.33
CA GLY A 175 11.22 -15.45 -1.24
C GLY A 175 11.54 -14.39 -2.29
N ALA A 176 11.24 -13.11 -2.04
CA ALA A 176 11.58 -12.02 -2.94
C ALA A 176 13.11 -11.79 -3.03
N LEU A 177 13.57 -11.42 -4.23
CA LEU A 177 14.96 -11.04 -4.48
C LEU A 177 15.12 -9.53 -4.30
N TYR A 178 16.12 -9.11 -3.52
CA TYR A 178 16.40 -7.70 -3.25
C TYR A 178 17.66 -7.29 -4.00
N THR A 179 17.55 -6.27 -4.86
CA THR A 179 18.67 -5.67 -5.58
C THR A 179 18.83 -4.23 -5.15
N LYS A 180 20.06 -3.83 -4.80
CA LYS A 180 20.39 -2.48 -4.33
C LYS A 180 20.96 -1.64 -5.45
N TYR A 181 20.58 -0.38 -5.46
CA TYR A 181 20.96 0.60 -6.45
C TYR A 181 21.37 1.91 -5.78
N ALA A 182 22.29 2.62 -6.43
CA ALA A 182 22.65 3.96 -6.02
C ALA A 182 21.48 4.95 -6.24
N PRO A 183 21.38 6.05 -5.47
CA PRO A 183 20.34 7.06 -5.63
C PRO A 183 20.22 7.70 -7.03
N ASP A 184 21.27 7.60 -7.84
CA ASP A 184 21.39 8.14 -9.21
C ASP A 184 21.31 7.07 -10.30
N ALA A 185 20.90 5.84 -9.96
CA ALA A 185 20.73 4.75 -10.92
C ALA A 185 19.78 5.16 -12.07
N PRO A 186 20.25 5.11 -13.33
CA PRO A 186 19.54 5.71 -14.47
C PRO A 186 18.17 5.06 -14.73
N GLU A 187 18.02 3.76 -14.46
CA GLU A 187 16.77 3.02 -14.59
C GLU A 187 15.64 3.53 -13.69
N PHE A 188 15.95 4.21 -12.59
CA PHE A 188 14.97 4.80 -11.67
C PHE A 188 14.94 6.32 -11.74
N SER A 189 15.59 6.93 -12.73
CA SER A 189 15.68 8.39 -12.87
C SER A 189 14.31 9.08 -12.89
N ASN A 190 13.31 8.51 -13.58
CA ASN A 190 11.96 9.05 -13.59
C ASN A 190 11.26 8.97 -12.22
N LEU A 191 11.41 7.84 -11.51
CA LEU A 191 10.92 7.69 -10.14
C LEU A 191 11.55 8.76 -9.24
N VAL A 192 12.88 8.88 -9.27
CA VAL A 192 13.63 9.78 -8.38
C VAL A 192 13.29 11.24 -8.67
N SER A 193 13.16 11.61 -9.94
CA SER A 193 12.77 12.96 -10.35
C SER A 193 11.38 13.34 -9.83
N ASN A 194 10.38 12.47 -10.06
CA ASN A 194 9.01 12.71 -9.59
C ASN A 194 8.91 12.70 -8.07
N PHE A 195 9.62 11.78 -7.39
CA PHE A 195 9.63 11.74 -5.94
C PHE A 195 10.25 13.00 -5.35
N LYS A 196 11.36 13.51 -5.90
CA LYS A 196 11.95 14.79 -5.45
C LYS A 196 10.99 15.97 -5.60
N ALA A 197 10.20 15.99 -6.68
CA ALA A 197 9.19 17.01 -6.91
C ALA A 197 8.04 16.94 -5.88
N ASP A 198 7.61 15.74 -5.50
CA ASP A 198 6.56 15.53 -4.50
C ASP A 198 7.07 15.70 -3.06
N LEU A 199 8.36 15.42 -2.79
CA LEU A 199 8.94 15.36 -1.45
C LEU A 199 8.71 16.65 -0.64
N VAL A 200 8.78 17.81 -1.31
CA VAL A 200 8.55 19.12 -0.69
C VAL A 200 7.09 19.37 -0.30
N HIS A 201 6.16 18.56 -0.80
CA HIS A 201 4.73 18.66 -0.54
C HIS A 201 4.19 17.59 0.41
N ILE A 202 4.98 16.56 0.72
CA ILE A 202 4.54 15.42 1.55
C ILE A 202 4.08 15.87 2.94
N MET A 203 4.87 16.71 3.62
CA MET A 203 4.53 17.16 4.98
C MET A 203 3.29 18.05 4.98
N THR A 204 3.14 18.93 3.99
CA THR A 204 1.92 19.72 3.76
C THR A 204 0.70 18.83 3.51
N ALA A 205 0.83 17.80 2.66
CA ALA A 205 -0.24 16.84 2.42
C ALA A 205 -0.66 16.12 3.71
N PHE A 206 0.26 15.94 4.66
CA PHE A 206 -0.02 15.35 5.96
C PHE A 206 -0.59 16.32 7.00
N GLY A 207 -0.60 17.63 6.72
CA GLY A 207 -0.94 18.68 7.68
C GLY A 207 0.13 18.83 8.76
N LEU A 208 1.39 18.61 8.39
CA LEU A 208 2.56 18.58 9.27
C LEU A 208 3.65 19.54 8.79
N ASP A 209 3.27 20.67 8.21
CA ASP A 209 4.19 21.67 7.63
C ASP A 209 5.31 22.11 8.59
N ASP A 210 4.97 22.22 9.88
CA ASP A 210 5.91 22.66 10.93
C ASP A 210 6.77 21.51 11.50
N GLN A 211 6.62 20.28 10.99
CA GLN A 211 7.37 19.12 11.44
C GLN A 211 8.45 18.73 10.42
N PRO A 212 9.64 18.31 10.87
CA PRO A 212 10.66 17.82 9.94
C PRO A 212 10.22 16.48 9.33
N LEU A 213 10.78 16.17 8.15
CA LEU A 213 10.76 14.79 7.64
C LEU A 213 11.41 13.85 8.66
N PRO A 214 10.96 12.59 8.76
CA PRO A 214 11.58 11.63 9.67
C PRO A 214 13.09 11.49 9.41
N LEU A 215 13.86 11.26 10.47
CA LEU A 215 15.30 11.07 10.33
C LEU A 215 15.64 9.88 9.43
N LEU A 216 14.93 8.77 9.59
CA LEU A 216 15.08 7.57 8.75
C LEU A 216 13.69 7.04 8.40
N TRP A 217 13.43 6.91 7.10
CA TRP A 217 12.16 6.42 6.60
C TRP A 217 12.29 5.83 5.20
N THR A 218 11.25 5.15 4.73
CA THR A 218 11.19 4.66 3.36
C THR A 218 9.87 5.02 2.69
N ALA A 219 9.92 5.17 1.38
CA ALA A 219 8.76 5.21 0.50
C ALA A 219 8.86 4.03 -0.47
N ASP A 220 7.86 3.17 -0.46
CA ASP A 220 7.85 1.92 -1.21
C ASP A 220 6.93 2.09 -2.43
N TYR A 221 7.52 2.09 -3.63
CA TYR A 221 6.86 2.41 -4.90
C TYR A 221 6.52 1.17 -5.71
N ILE A 222 5.36 1.18 -6.35
CA ILE A 222 4.89 0.14 -7.25
C ILE A 222 4.76 0.74 -8.66
N TYR A 223 5.15 -0.03 -9.67
CA TYR A 223 4.96 0.35 -11.06
C TYR A 223 3.47 0.51 -11.39
N GLY A 224 3.12 1.63 -12.03
CA GLY A 224 1.83 1.84 -12.66
C GLY A 224 1.87 1.64 -14.17
N ASP A 225 0.77 1.98 -14.83
CA ASP A 225 0.69 1.91 -16.29
C ASP A 225 1.79 2.74 -16.96
N LYS A 226 2.32 2.23 -18.07
CA LYS A 226 3.28 3.00 -18.86
C LYS A 226 2.60 4.18 -19.51
N LEU A 227 3.32 5.30 -19.61
CA LEU A 227 2.90 6.43 -20.43
C LEU A 227 2.95 6.05 -21.93
N PRO A 228 2.29 6.82 -22.81
CA PRO A 228 2.30 6.54 -24.25
C PRO A 228 3.69 6.48 -24.89
N ASP A 229 4.69 7.14 -24.28
CA ASP A 229 6.10 7.12 -24.71
C ASP A 229 6.89 5.91 -24.17
N GLY A 230 6.24 5.02 -23.42
CA GLY A 230 6.85 3.82 -22.82
C GLY A 230 7.47 4.04 -21.43
N SER A 231 7.50 5.28 -20.94
CA SER A 231 8.04 5.63 -19.63
C SER A 231 7.24 5.01 -18.49
N ASP A 232 7.94 4.57 -17.44
CA ASP A 232 7.31 4.00 -16.24
C ASP A 232 6.69 5.07 -15.34
N THR A 233 5.49 4.81 -14.83
CA THR A 233 4.90 5.56 -13.71
C THR A 233 5.07 4.78 -12.41
N PHE A 234 5.07 5.48 -11.28
CA PHE A 234 5.31 4.89 -9.97
C PHE A 234 4.40 5.52 -8.93
N TYR A 235 3.83 4.68 -8.07
CA TYR A 235 2.89 5.10 -7.03
C TYR A 235 3.29 4.50 -5.68
N VAL A 236 3.14 5.26 -4.60
CA VAL A 236 3.48 4.80 -3.26
C VAL A 236 2.45 3.78 -2.78
N GLY A 237 2.92 2.59 -2.42
CA GLY A 237 2.16 1.55 -1.75
C GLY A 237 2.24 1.65 -0.23
N GLU A 238 3.34 2.19 0.32
CA GLU A 238 3.56 2.34 1.75
C GLU A 238 4.66 3.37 2.09
N PHE A 239 4.51 4.06 3.22
CA PHE A 239 5.59 4.76 3.90
C PHE A 239 5.93 4.04 5.22
N ASN A 240 7.22 3.88 5.50
CA ASN A 240 7.70 3.27 6.74
C ASN A 240 8.60 4.25 7.49
N CYS A 241 8.22 4.65 8.72
CA CYS A 241 8.98 5.64 9.52
C CYS A 241 9.40 5.08 10.90
N ALA A 242 9.12 3.82 11.19
CA ALA A 242 9.48 3.14 12.43
C ALA A 242 10.12 1.79 12.09
N CYS A 243 11.16 1.41 12.85
CA CYS A 243 11.90 0.16 12.66
C CYS A 243 12.48 -0.03 11.23
N VAL A 244 12.82 1.06 10.54
CA VAL A 244 13.58 1.01 9.29
C VAL A 244 15.01 0.61 9.67
N GLY A 245 15.39 -0.63 9.40
CA GLY A 245 16.68 -1.16 9.81
C GLY A 245 17.82 -0.62 8.93
N ILE A 246 18.85 -0.03 9.56
CA ILE A 246 20.20 0.11 9.00
C ILE A 246 21.04 -1.01 9.61
N THR A 247 20.80 -2.25 9.19
CA THR A 247 21.44 -3.42 9.84
C THR A 247 22.86 -3.67 9.33
N GLN A 248 23.19 -3.25 8.11
CA GLN A 248 24.51 -3.51 7.48
C GLN A 248 25.12 -2.29 6.78
N GLN A 249 24.47 -1.12 6.81
CA GLN A 249 24.89 0.08 6.09
C GLN A 249 25.63 1.08 7.00
N LEU A 250 26.71 0.63 7.67
CA LEU A 250 27.55 1.51 8.51
C LEU A 250 28.07 2.74 7.75
N HIS A 251 28.23 2.65 6.43
CA HIS A 251 28.62 3.77 5.56
C HIS A 251 27.61 4.94 5.57
N GLN A 252 26.38 4.73 6.02
CA GLN A 252 25.35 5.76 6.14
C GLN A 252 25.38 6.49 7.49
N ALA A 253 26.24 6.08 8.44
CA ALA A 253 26.29 6.67 9.77
C ALA A 253 26.57 8.19 9.76
N ASP A 254 27.43 8.66 8.87
CA ASP A 254 27.77 10.09 8.77
C ASP A 254 26.58 10.96 8.33
N ILE A 255 25.83 10.53 7.30
CA ILE A 255 24.66 11.29 6.84
C ILE A 255 23.52 11.26 7.88
N VAL A 256 23.35 10.13 8.59
CA VAL A 256 22.40 10.03 9.69
C VAL A 256 22.79 10.99 10.82
N GLY A 257 24.05 10.99 11.26
CA GLY A 257 24.52 11.88 12.31
C GLY A 257 24.38 13.35 11.95
N LYS A 258 24.78 13.74 10.73
CA LYS A 258 24.64 15.11 10.22
C LYS A 258 23.18 15.56 10.11
N THR A 259 22.28 14.66 9.72
CA THR A 259 20.85 14.98 9.61
C THR A 259 20.23 15.13 10.98
N ALA A 260 20.55 14.22 11.92
CA ALA A 260 20.05 14.27 13.29
C ALA A 260 20.33 15.63 13.97
N ILE A 261 21.55 16.15 13.82
CA ILE A 261 21.95 17.47 14.36
C ILE A 261 21.09 18.62 13.79
N LYS A 262 20.62 18.52 12.54
CA LYS A 262 19.83 19.57 11.89
C LYS A 262 18.33 19.48 12.19
N THR A 263 17.84 18.30 12.56
CA THR A 263 16.42 18.04 12.86
C THR A 263 16.07 18.12 14.34
N CYS A 264 17.07 18.23 15.24
CA CYS A 264 16.91 18.52 16.66
C CYS A 264 17.01 20.03 16.90
#